data_AF-A0A345IEN1-F1
#
_entry.id   AF-A0A345IEN1-F1
#
_cell.length_a   1.000
_cell.length_b   1.000
_cell.length_c   1.000
_cell.angle_alpha   90.00
_cell.angle_beta   90.00
_cell.angle_gamma   90.00
#
_symmetry.space_group_name_H-M   'P 1'
#
loop_
_entity.id
_entity.type
_entity.pdbx_description
1 polymer ?
#
loop_
_entity_poly.entity_id
_entity_poly.type
_entity_poly.pdbx_seq_one_letter_code
_entity_poly.pdbx_strand_id
1 'polypeptide(L)' 'MRPLWQTGAAGDTAQLLAGEGRAALVWSGGRLEADAVEEVLLLAAADARLPGELYARLLDDLDLLAGGPARAWEP' A
#
# COMPACT_ATOMS: atom_id res chain seq x y z
N MET A 1 7.22 -10.29 9.95
CA MET A 1 6.85 -9.08 9.16
C MET A 1 6.36 -7.99 10.11
N ARG A 2 6.79 -6.74 9.90
CA ARG A 2 6.38 -5.57 10.69
C ARG A 2 5.72 -4.52 9.79
N PRO A 3 4.86 -3.63 10.32
CA PRO A 3 4.34 -2.50 9.57
C PRO A 3 5.47 -1.59 9.07
N LEU A 4 5.46 -1.33 7.77
CA LEU A 4 6.27 -0.26 7.18
C LEU A 4 5.47 1.03 7.07
N TRP A 5 4.19 0.90 6.72
CA TRP A 5 3.36 2.04 6.36
C TRP A 5 1.86 1.67 6.38
N GLN A 6 0.99 2.67 6.47
CA GLN A 6 -0.47 2.53 6.45
C GLN A 6 -1.12 3.76 5.81
N THR A 7 -2.22 3.56 5.06
CA THR A 7 -3.11 4.64 4.60
C THR A 7 -4.58 4.23 4.66
N GLY A 8 -5.47 5.21 4.50
CA GLY A 8 -6.91 4.98 4.39
C GLY A 8 -7.53 5.77 3.25
N ALA A 9 -8.48 5.15 2.56
CA ALA A 9 -9.31 5.74 1.51
C ALA A 9 -10.58 4.89 1.31
N ALA A 10 -11.63 5.48 0.73
CA ALA A 10 -12.91 4.80 0.49
C ALA A 10 -13.53 4.10 1.73
N GLY A 11 -13.22 4.58 2.95
CA GLY A 11 -13.68 3.97 4.20
C GLY A 11 -12.95 2.68 4.59
N ASP A 12 -11.85 2.32 3.90
CA ASP A 12 -11.00 1.17 4.18
C ASP A 12 -9.57 1.62 4.55
N THR A 13 -8.79 0.72 5.11
CA THR A 13 -7.39 0.93 5.52
C THR A 13 -6.52 -0.14 4.88
N ALA A 14 -5.44 0.28 4.23
CA ALA A 14 -4.41 -0.59 3.70
C ALA A 14 -3.13 -0.46 4.54
N GLN A 15 -2.50 -1.59 4.84
CA GLN A 15 -1.23 -1.64 5.57
C GLN A 15 -0.19 -2.41 4.77
N LEU A 16 0.96 -1.77 4.56
CA LEU A 16 2.14 -2.40 3.97
C LEU A 16 3.03 -2.93 5.08
N LEU A 17 3.32 -4.23 5.03
CA LEU A 17 4.17 -4.95 5.96
C LEU A 17 5.42 -5.44 5.22
N ALA A 18 6.57 -5.48 5.88
CA ALA A 18 7.74 -6.18 5.36
C ALA A 18 8.60 -6.79 6.47
N GLY A 19 9.43 -7.74 6.09
CA GLY A 19 10.45 -8.33 6.95
C GLY A 19 10.87 -9.72 6.49
N GLU A 20 12.10 -10.11 6.83
CA GLU A 20 12.66 -11.43 6.50
C GLU A 20 12.56 -11.79 5.01
N GLY A 21 12.81 -10.82 4.12
CA GLY A 21 12.75 -11.03 2.67
C GLY A 21 11.35 -11.25 2.13
N ARG A 22 10.32 -10.76 2.82
CA ARG A 22 8.92 -10.79 2.39
C ARG A 22 8.24 -9.45 2.59
N ALA A 23 7.23 -9.18 1.78
CA ALA A 23 6.32 -8.05 1.90
C ALA A 23 4.86 -8.52 1.81
N ALA A 24 3.97 -7.74 2.41
CA ALA A 24 2.54 -7.98 2.31
C ALA A 24 1.73 -6.67 2.32
N LEU A 25 0.66 -6.63 1.54
CA LEU A 25 -0.38 -5.60 1.60
C LEU A 25 -1.63 -6.22 2.22
N VAL A 26 -2.17 -5.59 3.26
CA VAL A 26 -3.36 -6.07 3.98
C VAL A 26 -4.42 -4.97 3.99
N TRP A 27 -5.66 -5.32 3.69
CA TRP A 27 -6.83 -4.44 3.78
C TRP A 27 -8.07 -5.25 4.19
N SER A 28 -9.22 -4.59 4.40
CA SER A 28 -10.42 -5.30 4.87
C SER A 28 -10.89 -6.40 3.90
N GLY A 29 -10.67 -6.21 2.60
CA GLY A 29 -11.09 -7.11 1.52
C GLY A 29 -10.06 -8.19 1.14
N GLY A 30 -8.86 -8.19 1.72
CA GLY A 30 -7.85 -9.18 1.33
C GLY A 30 -6.44 -8.95 1.83
N ARG A 31 -5.57 -9.83 1.33
CA ARG A 31 -4.13 -9.84 1.60
C ARG A 31 -3.37 -10.31 0.36
N LEU A 32 -2.30 -9.61 0.03
CA LEU A 32 -1.31 -9.99 -0.97
C LEU A 32 0.04 -10.15 -0.31
N GLU A 33 0.81 -11.15 -0.72
CA GLU A 33 2.17 -11.41 -0.23
C GLU A 33 3.11 -11.65 -1.41
N ALA A 34 4.34 -11.16 -1.30
CA ALA A 34 5.41 -11.43 -2.23
C ALA A 34 6.78 -11.34 -1.53
N ASP A 35 7.86 -11.59 -2.25
CA ASP A 35 9.21 -11.55 -1.66
C ASP A 35 9.76 -10.11 -1.61
N ALA A 36 9.16 -9.19 -2.38
CA ALA A 36 9.52 -7.76 -2.42
C ALA A 36 8.28 -6.85 -2.35
N VAL A 37 8.48 -5.61 -1.89
CA VAL A 37 7.41 -4.60 -1.84
C VAL A 37 6.91 -4.30 -3.26
N GLU A 38 7.82 -4.14 -4.20
CA GLU A 38 7.54 -3.87 -5.61
C GLU A 38 6.61 -4.93 -6.23
N GLU A 39 6.83 -6.20 -5.92
CA GLU A 39 5.98 -7.30 -6.38
C GLU A 39 4.57 -7.23 -5.77
N VAL A 40 4.46 -6.91 -4.48
CA VAL A 40 3.16 -6.69 -3.83
C VAL A 40 2.40 -5.55 -4.50
N LEU A 41 3.08 -4.46 -4.90
CA LEU A 41 2.47 -3.33 -5.58
C LEU A 41 2.00 -3.68 -7.00
N LEU A 42 2.75 -4.53 -7.71
CA LEU A 42 2.35 -5.06 -9.01
C LEU A 42 1.12 -5.98 -8.89
N LEU A 43 1.10 -6.86 -7.88
CA LEU A 43 -0.06 -7.70 -7.60
C LEU A 43 -1.29 -6.87 -7.22
N ALA A 44 -1.10 -5.82 -6.41
CA ALA A 44 -2.14 -4.90 -5.99
C ALA A 44 -2.78 -4.16 -7.19
N ALA A 45 -1.99 -3.80 -8.20
CA ALA A 45 -2.48 -3.18 -9.43
C ALA A 45 -3.47 -4.08 -10.21
N ALA A 46 -3.33 -5.40 -10.07
CA ALA A 46 -4.14 -6.39 -10.77
C ALA A 46 -5.28 -6.97 -9.92
N ASP A 47 -5.34 -6.67 -8.62
CA ASP A 47 -6.33 -7.25 -7.70
C ASP A 47 -7.62 -6.43 -7.69
N ALA A 48 -8.66 -6.94 -8.35
CA ALA A 48 -9.97 -6.31 -8.43
C ALA A 48 -10.68 -6.13 -7.06
N ARG A 49 -10.21 -6.79 -6.00
CA ARG A 49 -10.74 -6.65 -4.63
C ARG A 49 -10.16 -5.43 -3.91
N LEU A 50 -9.07 -4.85 -4.42
CA LEU A 50 -8.49 -3.65 -3.84
C LEU A 50 -9.24 -2.43 -4.37
N PRO A 51 -9.83 -1.59 -3.51
CA PRO A 51 -10.49 -0.36 -3.96
C PRO A 51 -9.49 0.53 -4.72
N GLY A 52 -9.87 0.99 -5.91
CA GLY A 52 -8.98 1.79 -6.77
C GLY A 52 -8.49 3.08 -6.10
N GLU A 53 -9.35 3.74 -5.30
CA GLU A 53 -8.98 4.91 -4.50
C GLU A 53 -7.93 4.58 -3.44
N LEU A 54 -8.02 3.40 -2.81
CA LEU A 54 -7.06 2.93 -1.82
C LEU A 54 -5.71 2.61 -2.46
N TYR A 55 -5.73 2.00 -3.65
CA TYR A 55 -4.52 1.77 -4.43
C TYR A 55 -3.86 3.09 -4.89
N ALA A 56 -4.64 4.04 -5.40
CA ALA A 56 -4.12 5.35 -5.81
C ALA A 56 -3.49 6.10 -4.62
N ARG A 57 -4.17 6.12 -3.46
CA ARG A 57 -3.65 6.74 -2.25
C ARG A 57 -2.35 6.10 -1.79
N LEU A 58 -2.26 4.77 -1.91
CA LEU A 58 -1.06 4.02 -1.59
C LEU A 58 0.12 4.40 -2.48
N LEU A 59 -0.09 4.56 -3.79
CA LEU A 59 0.99 5.00 -4.69
C LEU A 59 1.41 6.44 -4.41
N ASP A 60 0.45 7.34 -4.17
CA ASP A 60 0.72 8.74 -3.86
C ASP A 60 1.59 8.89 -2.59
N ASP A 61 1.25 8.17 -1.52
CA ASP A 61 1.98 8.25 -0.26
C ASP A 61 3.37 7.59 -0.34
N LEU A 62 3.54 6.53 -1.14
CA LEU A 62 4.83 5.90 -1.38
C LEU A 62 5.75 6.77 -2.24
N ASP A 63 5.22 7.45 -3.26
CA ASP A 63 5.97 8.40 -4.08
C ASP A 63 6.50 9.55 -3.22
N LEU A 64 5.69 10.05 -2.28
CA LEU A 64 6.09 11.08 -1.32
C LEU A 64 7.23 10.63 -0.40
N LEU A 65 7.25 9.36 0.01
CA LEU A 65 8.33 8.77 0.81
C LEU A 65 9.62 8.53 -0.02
N ALA A 66 9.50 8.33 -1.33
CA ALA A 66 10.63 8.16 -2.24
C ALA A 66 11.29 9.51 -2.65
N GLY A 67 10.80 10.64 -2.15
CA GLY A 67 11.30 11.98 -2.48
C GLY A 67 10.47 12.71 -3.55
N GLY A 68 9.26 12.24 -3.84
CA GLY A 68 8.27 12.95 -4.64
C GLY A 68 7.87 14.29 -4.03
N PRO A 69 7.24 15.19 -4.81
CA PRO A 69 6.87 16.52 -4.32
C PRO A 69 5.93 16.42 -3.12
N ALA A 70 6.27 17.11 -2.03
CA ALA A 70 5.44 17.16 -0.83
C ALA A 70 4.05 17.75 -1.14
N ARG A 71 2.99 17.02 -0.79
CA ARG A 71 1.61 17.52 -0.80
C ARG A 71 1.20 18.04 0.57
N ALA A 72 0.23 18.95 0.59
CA ALA A 72 -0.39 19.39 1.82
C ALA A 72 -1.07 18.20 2.50
N TRP A 73 -0.81 18.02 3.80
CA TRP A 73 -1.52 17.06 4.63
C TRP A 73 -2.98 17.48 4.75
N GLU A 74 -3.91 16.57 4.40
CA GLU A 74 -5.35 16.77 4.61
C GLU A 74 -5.81 15.87 5.79
N PRO A 75 -6.40 16.46 6.86
CA PRO A 75 -6.87 15.74 8.06
C PRO A 75 -8.07 14.82 7.82
#